data_AF-A0A6C0DAW6-F1
#
_entry.id   AF-A0A6C0DAW6-F1
#
_cell.length_a   1.000
_cell.length_b   1.000
_cell.length_c   1.000
_cell.angle_alpha   90.00
_cell.angle_beta   90.00
_cell.angle_gamma   90.00
#
_symmetry.space_group_name_H-M   'P 1'
#
loop_
_entity.id
_entity.type
_entity.pdbx_description
1 polymer ?
#
loop_
_entity_poly.entity_id
_entity_poly.type
_entity_poly.pdbx_seq_one_letter_code
_entity_poly.pdbx_strand_id
1 'polypeptide(L)'
;MEINYDIIIKYLVTKKNSFASKKHILIYSDLFPEKFKDLIQNKFYRYGINQYDAKNNNISFYTSLLTLLNKEFITYNNDEELNSINIFKKSIMESIDSFTFSNYTEELLSKNKINKTDILNNVDSLLLQCLSELLDINFIIFDFKEEKLRIIFKDDFCNPYKPTLLLANYEEYFEPIIYEVDSKKIFSYNDQFIKKLYQSDLESYGKTYILEENIKNIINTFNGPIEQSNETFIKEPETKYTESQLLKMTKKDLEVILDKKNIKININKMLKKDIVNLIIN
;
A
#
# COMPACT_ATOMS: atom_id res chain seq x y z
N MET A 1 0.89 -48.32 16.67
CA MET A 1 0.23 -47.09 17.14
C MET A 1 -0.83 -46.74 16.09
N GLU A 2 -2.10 -46.96 16.40
CA GLU A 2 -3.19 -46.65 15.47
C GLU A 2 -3.46 -45.15 15.48
N ILE A 3 -3.39 -44.52 14.30
CA ILE A 3 -3.78 -43.13 14.12
C ILE A 3 -5.30 -43.13 13.99
N ASN A 4 -5.99 -42.48 14.93
CA ASN A 4 -7.44 -42.30 14.90
C ASN A 4 -7.82 -40.82 14.69
N TYR A 5 -9.09 -40.57 14.38
CA TYR A 5 -9.61 -39.22 14.12
C TYR A 5 -9.35 -38.25 15.27
N ASP A 6 -9.40 -38.69 16.52
CA ASP A 6 -9.13 -37.83 17.68
C ASP A 6 -7.66 -37.42 17.74
N ILE A 7 -6.73 -38.33 17.43
CA ILE A 7 -5.30 -38.03 17.33
C ILE A 7 -5.04 -37.07 16.17
N ILE A 8 -5.70 -37.28 15.02
CA ILE A 8 -5.61 -36.38 13.85
C ILE A 8 -6.13 -34.99 14.21
N ILE A 9 -7.34 -34.88 14.75
CA ILE A 9 -7.94 -33.60 15.15
C ILE A 9 -7.08 -32.92 16.22
N LYS A 10 -6.63 -33.64 17.24
CA LYS A 10 -5.79 -33.08 18.30
C LYS A 10 -4.45 -32.57 17.77
N TYR A 11 -3.85 -33.28 16.81
CA TYR A 11 -2.62 -32.86 16.14
C TYR A 11 -2.82 -31.65 15.22
N LEU A 12 -3.94 -31.60 14.48
CA LEU A 12 -4.30 -30.47 13.63
C LEU A 12 -4.69 -29.22 14.44
N VAL A 13 -5.33 -29.40 15.60
CA VAL A 13 -5.72 -28.31 16.51
C VAL A 13 -4.52 -27.75 17.27
N THR A 14 -3.55 -28.58 17.66
CA THR A 14 -2.32 -28.11 18.33
C THR A 14 -1.36 -27.39 17.38
N LYS A 15 -1.43 -27.64 16.07
CA LYS A 15 -0.74 -26.86 15.03
C LYS A 15 -1.51 -25.64 14.54
N LYS A 16 -2.64 -25.27 15.16
CA LYS A 16 -3.45 -24.16 14.69
C LYS A 16 -2.72 -22.84 14.92
N ASN A 17 -2.03 -22.40 13.88
CA ASN A 17 -1.42 -21.08 13.83
C ASN A 17 -2.51 -20.03 13.99
N SER A 18 -2.51 -19.31 15.12
CA SER A 18 -3.53 -18.33 15.47
C SER A 18 -3.33 -16.98 14.79
N PHE A 19 -2.32 -16.87 13.91
CA PHE A 19 -2.04 -15.63 13.19
C PHE A 19 -3.26 -15.19 12.36
N ALA A 20 -3.76 -16.09 11.53
CA ALA A 20 -4.84 -15.85 10.60
C ALA A 20 -6.16 -15.56 11.34
N SER A 21 -6.60 -14.30 11.31
CA SER A 21 -7.81 -13.84 11.97
C SER A 21 -9.03 -13.98 11.07
N LYS A 22 -10.21 -14.16 11.69
CA LYS A 22 -11.47 -14.22 10.93
C LYS A 22 -11.81 -12.83 10.38
N LYS A 23 -12.49 -12.78 9.24
CA LYS A 23 -12.97 -11.53 8.62
C LYS A 23 -13.64 -10.62 9.66
N HIS A 24 -13.32 -9.33 9.63
CA HIS A 24 -13.80 -8.28 10.54
C HIS A 24 -13.29 -8.35 11.98
N ILE A 25 -12.47 -9.33 12.36
CA ILE A 25 -11.84 -9.35 13.68
C ILE A 25 -10.65 -8.40 13.69
N LEU A 26 -10.59 -7.55 14.72
CA LEU A 26 -9.48 -6.64 14.95
C LEU A 26 -8.51 -7.27 15.94
N ILE A 27 -7.22 -7.31 15.61
CA ILE A 27 -6.16 -7.71 16.52
C ILE A 27 -5.25 -6.50 16.73
N TYR A 28 -5.39 -5.86 17.90
CA TYR A 28 -4.62 -4.67 18.26
C TYR A 28 -3.12 -4.99 18.43
N SER A 29 -2.28 -3.99 18.17
CA SER A 29 -0.83 -4.10 18.23
C SER A 29 -0.28 -4.46 19.61
N ASP A 30 -1.06 -4.26 20.68
CA ASP A 30 -0.77 -4.72 22.05
C ASP A 30 -0.57 -6.23 22.15
N LEU A 31 -1.15 -6.97 21.20
CA LEU A 31 -1.09 -8.43 21.09
C LEU A 31 -0.05 -8.89 20.05
N PHE A 32 0.73 -7.99 19.47
CA PHE A 32 1.82 -8.36 18.55
C PHE A 32 3.05 -8.81 19.34
N PRO A 33 4.01 -9.51 18.70
CA PRO A 33 5.32 -9.73 19.28
C PRO A 33 5.93 -8.42 19.80
N GLU A 34 6.63 -8.49 20.95
CA GLU A 34 7.15 -7.31 21.65
C GLU A 34 8.01 -6.41 20.74
N LYS A 35 8.81 -7.03 19.84
CA LYS A 35 9.61 -6.30 18.83
C LYS A 35 8.78 -5.35 17.97
N PHE A 36 7.56 -5.72 17.61
CA PHE A 36 6.68 -4.87 16.80
C PHE A 36 5.90 -3.88 17.64
N LYS A 37 5.45 -4.28 18.83
CA LYS A 37 4.70 -3.44 19.76
C LYS A 37 5.44 -2.16 20.14
N ASP A 38 6.76 -2.24 20.31
CA ASP A 38 7.61 -1.06 20.59
C ASP A 38 7.65 -0.06 19.41
N LEU A 39 7.52 -0.56 18.18
CA LEU A 39 7.61 0.23 16.95
C LEU A 39 6.25 0.83 16.58
N ILE A 40 5.19 0.05 16.74
CA ILE A 40 3.80 0.42 16.48
C ILE A 40 3.01 0.32 17.78
N GLN A 41 2.93 1.45 18.49
CA GLN A 41 2.16 1.65 19.72
C GLN A 41 0.71 1.14 19.60
N ASN A 42 -0.03 1.14 20.71
CA ASN A 42 -1.41 0.65 20.92
C ASN A 42 -2.52 1.35 20.09
N LYS A 43 -2.21 1.79 18.88
CA LYS A 43 -3.07 2.53 17.95
C LYS A 43 -3.13 1.88 16.59
N PHE A 44 -2.60 0.66 16.45
CA PHE A 44 -2.64 -0.10 15.21
C PHE A 44 -3.37 -1.41 15.46
N TYR A 45 -3.96 -1.95 14.41
CA TYR A 45 -4.50 -3.30 14.44
C TYR A 45 -4.27 -4.02 13.11
N ARG A 46 -4.11 -5.34 13.18
CA ARG A 46 -4.35 -6.22 12.04
C ARG A 46 -5.85 -6.37 11.87
N TYR A 47 -6.30 -6.19 10.64
CA TYR A 47 -7.70 -6.34 10.30
C TYR A 47 -7.92 -7.68 9.62
N GLY A 48 -8.78 -8.52 10.20
CA GLY A 48 -9.08 -9.82 9.65
C GLY A 48 -9.84 -9.75 8.33
N ILE A 49 -9.42 -10.59 7.39
CA ILE A 49 -9.88 -10.60 6.00
C ILE A 49 -10.27 -12.02 5.54
N ASN A 50 -10.89 -12.11 4.37
CA ASN A 50 -11.04 -13.40 3.68
C ASN A 50 -9.69 -13.88 3.15
N GLN A 51 -9.24 -15.02 3.66
CA GLN A 51 -7.95 -15.61 3.33
C GLN A 51 -8.01 -16.53 2.11
N TYR A 52 -9.14 -17.18 1.90
CA TYR A 52 -9.31 -18.17 0.84
C TYR A 52 -10.55 -17.88 -0.01
N ASP A 53 -10.45 -18.20 -1.29
CA ASP A 53 -11.61 -18.27 -2.17
C ASP A 53 -12.38 -19.59 -1.99
N ALA A 54 -13.49 -19.75 -2.71
CA ALA A 54 -14.30 -20.97 -2.69
C ALA A 54 -13.57 -22.23 -3.20
N LYS A 55 -12.41 -22.08 -3.87
CA LYS A 55 -11.57 -23.16 -4.37
C LYS A 55 -10.37 -23.42 -3.44
N ASN A 56 -10.34 -22.79 -2.27
CA ASN A 56 -9.26 -22.89 -1.29
C ASN A 56 -7.91 -22.33 -1.77
N ASN A 57 -7.91 -21.41 -2.73
CA ASN A 57 -6.71 -20.65 -3.10
C ASN A 57 -6.49 -19.53 -2.08
N ASN A 58 -5.23 -19.32 -1.66
CA ASN A 58 -4.88 -18.20 -0.80
C ASN A 58 -5.02 -16.88 -1.58
N ILE A 59 -5.97 -16.04 -1.15
CA ILE A 59 -6.23 -14.70 -1.70
C ILE A 59 -5.84 -13.59 -0.71
N SER A 60 -5.29 -13.95 0.45
CA SER A 60 -5.08 -13.05 1.59
C SER A 60 -4.28 -11.79 1.24
N PHE A 61 -3.26 -11.90 0.39
CA PHE A 61 -2.48 -10.76 -0.07
C PHE A 61 -3.31 -9.74 -0.84
N TYR A 62 -4.06 -10.19 -1.85
CA TYR A 62 -4.89 -9.30 -2.66
C TYR A 62 -6.05 -8.70 -1.86
N THR A 63 -6.68 -9.50 -1.00
CA THR A 63 -7.72 -9.01 -0.09
C THR A 63 -7.16 -7.95 0.86
N SER A 64 -5.94 -8.15 1.40
CA SER A 64 -5.26 -7.18 2.25
C SER A 64 -4.94 -5.88 1.52
N LEU A 65 -4.35 -6.00 0.32
CA LEU A 65 -3.96 -4.87 -0.50
C LEU A 65 -5.18 -4.03 -0.92
N LEU A 66 -6.24 -4.67 -1.41
CA LEU A 66 -7.47 -3.98 -1.79
C LEU A 66 -8.20 -3.37 -0.58
N THR A 67 -8.12 -3.99 0.60
CA THR A 67 -8.63 -3.38 1.83
C THR A 67 -7.91 -2.07 2.15
N LEU A 68 -6.61 -1.96 1.85
CA LEU A 68 -5.82 -0.75 2.06
C LEU A 68 -6.06 0.32 1.00
N LEU A 69 -6.18 -0.08 -0.28
CA LEU A 69 -6.28 0.81 -1.43
C LEU A 69 -7.72 1.30 -1.70
N ASN A 70 -8.71 0.43 -1.52
CA ASN A 70 -10.12 0.74 -1.80
C ASN A 70 -10.91 0.82 -0.48
N LYS A 71 -11.48 2.01 -0.20
CA LYS A 71 -12.27 2.25 1.01
C LYS A 71 -13.53 1.38 1.08
N GLU A 72 -14.16 1.09 -0.05
CA GLU A 72 -15.42 0.35 -0.13
C GLU A 72 -15.22 -1.16 -0.01
N PHE A 73 -14.03 -1.66 -0.31
CA PHE A 73 -13.74 -3.10 -0.37
C PHE A 73 -14.07 -3.83 0.94
N ILE A 74 -13.92 -3.16 2.09
CA ILE A 74 -14.25 -3.71 3.42
C ILE A 74 -15.73 -4.09 3.58
N THR A 75 -16.61 -3.51 2.76
CA THR A 75 -18.07 -3.73 2.78
C THR A 75 -18.52 -4.82 1.82
N TYR A 76 -17.61 -5.30 0.96
CA TYR A 76 -17.95 -6.26 -0.09
C TYR A 76 -18.27 -7.64 0.51
N ASN A 77 -19.26 -8.28 -0.11
CA ASN A 77 -19.50 -9.70 0.11
C ASN A 77 -18.43 -10.55 -0.61
N ASN A 78 -18.42 -11.86 -0.38
CA ASN A 78 -17.37 -12.74 -0.89
C ASN A 78 -17.28 -12.75 -2.42
N ASP A 79 -18.41 -12.65 -3.14
CA ASP A 79 -18.43 -12.66 -4.60
C ASP A 79 -17.91 -11.33 -5.16
N GLU A 80 -18.29 -10.21 -4.54
CA GLU A 80 -17.82 -8.86 -4.88
C GLU A 80 -16.31 -8.71 -4.64
N GLU A 81 -15.79 -9.24 -3.52
CA GLU A 81 -14.37 -9.26 -3.23
C GLU A 81 -13.60 -10.06 -4.28
N LEU A 82 -14.05 -11.28 -4.58
CA LEU A 82 -13.40 -12.14 -5.55
C LEU A 82 -13.40 -11.52 -6.95
N ASN A 83 -14.52 -10.93 -7.36
CA ASN A 83 -14.61 -10.21 -8.63
C ASN A 83 -13.63 -9.03 -8.68
N SER A 84 -13.56 -8.24 -7.60
CA SER A 84 -12.64 -7.10 -7.51
C SER A 84 -11.17 -7.53 -7.54
N ILE A 85 -10.83 -8.64 -6.87
CA ILE A 85 -9.49 -9.25 -6.93
C ILE A 85 -9.14 -9.66 -8.35
N ASN A 86 -10.07 -10.31 -9.06
CA ASN A 86 -9.84 -10.77 -10.44
C ASN A 86 -9.68 -9.59 -11.41
N ILE A 87 -10.49 -8.53 -11.26
CA ILE A 87 -10.35 -7.30 -12.04
C ILE A 87 -8.98 -6.67 -11.78
N PHE A 88 -8.59 -6.54 -10.52
CA PHE A 88 -7.30 -5.95 -10.15
C PHE A 88 -6.12 -6.76 -10.70
N LYS A 89 -6.15 -8.08 -10.56
CA LYS A 89 -5.18 -9.00 -11.16
C LYS A 89 -5.06 -8.81 -12.67
N LYS A 90 -6.19 -8.74 -13.37
CA LYS A 90 -6.21 -8.51 -14.82
C LYS A 90 -5.58 -7.16 -15.18
N SER A 91 -5.91 -6.09 -14.46
CA SER A 91 -5.30 -4.77 -14.70
C SER A 91 -3.79 -4.76 -14.44
N ILE A 92 -3.29 -5.51 -13.44
CA ILE A 92 -1.86 -5.67 -13.22
C ILE A 92 -1.21 -6.36 -14.43
N MET A 93 -1.78 -7.46 -14.93
CA MET A 93 -1.26 -8.15 -16.11
C MET A 93 -1.15 -7.21 -17.32
N GLU A 94 -2.22 -6.46 -17.61
CA GLU A 94 -2.23 -5.51 -18.72
C GLU A 94 -1.20 -4.38 -18.53
N SER A 95 -0.96 -3.98 -17.28
CA SER A 95 0.03 -2.96 -16.94
C SER A 95 1.46 -3.47 -17.07
N ILE A 96 1.75 -4.71 -16.65
CA ILE A 96 3.09 -5.32 -16.78
C ILE A 96 3.58 -5.29 -18.25
N ASP A 97 2.67 -5.41 -19.22
CA ASP A 97 3.02 -5.45 -20.64
C ASP A 97 3.40 -4.08 -21.22
N SER A 98 2.90 -3.01 -20.61
CA SER A 98 3.04 -1.63 -21.11
C SER A 98 3.92 -0.75 -20.23
N PHE A 99 4.23 -1.19 -19.01
CA PHE A 99 5.00 -0.44 -18.05
C PHE A 99 6.51 -0.61 -18.30
N THR A 100 7.27 0.47 -18.10
CA THR A 100 8.73 0.44 -18.13
C THR A 100 9.23 0.27 -16.71
N PHE A 101 9.66 -0.94 -16.36
CA PHE A 101 10.17 -1.24 -15.03
C PHE A 101 11.63 -0.75 -14.84
N SER A 102 12.05 -0.65 -13.59
CA SER A 102 13.45 -0.46 -13.24
C SER A 102 14.32 -1.60 -13.78
N ASN A 103 15.61 -1.34 -14.01
CA ASN A 103 16.55 -2.34 -14.49
C ASN A 103 16.57 -3.60 -13.61
N TYR A 104 16.47 -3.42 -12.30
CA TYR A 104 16.42 -4.53 -11.34
C TYR A 104 15.20 -5.44 -11.60
N THR A 105 14.02 -4.85 -11.76
CA THR A 105 12.78 -5.61 -11.96
C THR A 105 12.72 -6.25 -13.33
N GLU A 106 13.20 -5.58 -14.37
CA GLU A 106 13.41 -6.18 -15.71
C GLU A 106 14.36 -7.39 -15.66
N GLU A 107 15.44 -7.29 -14.88
CA GLU A 107 16.37 -8.41 -14.69
C GLU A 107 15.69 -9.59 -13.99
N LEU A 108 14.86 -9.33 -12.96
CA LEU A 108 14.09 -10.39 -12.31
C LEU A 108 13.06 -11.02 -13.26
N LEU A 109 12.32 -10.22 -14.04
CA LEU A 109 11.32 -10.70 -14.99
C LEU A 109 11.97 -11.58 -16.08
N SER A 110 13.11 -11.14 -16.62
CA SER A 110 13.83 -11.85 -17.68
C SER A 110 14.50 -13.15 -17.22
N LYS A 111 15.13 -13.16 -16.03
CA LYS A 111 15.77 -14.37 -15.46
C LYS A 111 14.79 -15.50 -15.21
N ASN A 112 13.60 -15.14 -14.79
CA ASN A 112 12.65 -16.08 -14.25
C ASN A 112 11.94 -16.93 -15.33
N LYS A 113 11.92 -16.50 -16.61
CA LYS A 113 11.12 -17.15 -17.68
C LYS A 113 9.66 -17.41 -17.25
N ILE A 114 9.18 -16.69 -16.23
CA ILE A 114 7.93 -16.98 -15.54
C ILE A 114 6.78 -16.56 -16.45
N ASN A 115 5.77 -17.41 -16.57
CA ASN A 115 4.51 -17.03 -17.17
C ASN A 115 3.88 -15.93 -16.31
N LYS A 116 3.49 -14.80 -16.90
CA LYS A 116 2.89 -13.65 -16.18
C LYS A 116 1.71 -14.05 -15.27
N THR A 117 1.00 -15.11 -15.65
CA THR A 117 -0.08 -15.69 -14.85
C THR A 117 0.41 -16.30 -13.52
N ASP A 118 1.61 -16.86 -13.50
CA ASP A 118 2.21 -17.48 -12.30
C ASP A 118 2.69 -16.41 -11.32
N ILE A 119 3.15 -15.25 -11.80
CA ILE A 119 3.53 -14.09 -10.96
C ILE A 119 2.34 -13.68 -10.09
N LEU A 120 1.12 -13.70 -10.63
CA LEU A 120 -0.06 -13.29 -9.89
C LEU A 120 -0.59 -14.33 -8.90
N ASN A 121 -0.18 -15.59 -9.04
CA ASN A 121 -0.65 -16.67 -8.18
C ASN A 121 0.29 -16.94 -7.01
N ASN A 122 1.57 -16.56 -7.13
CA ASN A 122 2.56 -16.70 -6.07
C ASN A 122 2.99 -15.31 -5.56
N VAL A 123 2.69 -15.03 -4.29
CA VAL A 123 3.07 -13.75 -3.67
C VAL A 123 4.53 -13.82 -3.24
N ASP A 124 5.42 -13.54 -4.17
CA ASP A 124 6.87 -13.54 -3.98
C ASP A 124 7.46 -12.12 -4.05
N SER A 125 8.79 -12.04 -3.90
CA SER A 125 9.52 -10.78 -4.02
C SER A 125 9.35 -10.11 -5.38
N LEU A 126 9.16 -10.87 -6.46
CA LEU A 126 9.00 -10.31 -7.80
C LEU A 126 7.64 -9.64 -7.93
N LEU A 127 6.55 -10.29 -7.52
CA LEU A 127 5.21 -9.69 -7.53
C LEU A 127 5.19 -8.42 -6.69
N LEU A 128 5.72 -8.47 -5.46
CA LEU A 128 5.75 -7.32 -4.56
C LEU A 128 6.54 -6.15 -5.16
N GLN A 129 7.68 -6.43 -5.79
CA GLN A 129 8.47 -5.41 -6.48
C GLN A 129 7.69 -4.82 -7.66
N CYS A 130 7.12 -5.63 -8.55
CA CYS A 130 6.29 -5.17 -9.66
C CYS A 130 5.15 -4.25 -9.18
N LEU A 131 4.45 -4.64 -8.11
CA LEU A 131 3.36 -3.84 -7.55
C LEU A 131 3.85 -2.53 -6.94
N SER A 132 5.02 -2.54 -6.29
CA SER A 132 5.62 -1.32 -5.75
C SER A 132 5.92 -0.32 -6.86
N GLU A 133 6.41 -0.78 -8.02
CA GLU A 133 6.68 0.09 -9.16
C GLU A 133 5.41 0.57 -9.86
N LEU A 134 4.47 -0.35 -10.14
CA LEU A 134 3.24 -0.06 -10.87
C LEU A 134 2.34 0.93 -10.11
N LEU A 135 2.27 0.78 -8.79
CA LEU A 135 1.44 1.61 -7.92
C LEU A 135 2.19 2.83 -7.37
N ASP A 136 3.51 2.89 -7.57
CA ASP A 136 4.40 3.94 -7.03
C ASP A 136 4.28 4.08 -5.50
N ILE A 137 4.30 2.94 -4.80
CA ILE A 137 4.16 2.83 -3.35
C ILE A 137 5.28 2.01 -2.72
N ASN A 138 5.55 2.25 -1.43
CA ASN A 138 6.38 1.38 -0.60
C ASN A 138 5.50 0.37 0.14
N PHE A 139 6.04 -0.82 0.39
CA PHE A 139 5.47 -1.79 1.33
C PHE A 139 6.39 -1.96 2.52
N ILE A 140 5.86 -1.84 3.73
CA ILE A 140 6.52 -2.33 4.94
C ILE A 140 5.76 -3.57 5.42
N ILE A 141 6.46 -4.70 5.49
CA ILE A 141 5.93 -6.00 5.87
C ILE A 141 6.47 -6.37 7.25
N PHE A 142 5.57 -6.57 8.19
CA PHE A 142 5.83 -7.14 9.51
C PHE A 142 5.77 -8.66 9.36
N ASP A 143 6.92 -9.31 9.30
CA ASP A 143 7.03 -10.77 9.23
C ASP A 143 6.93 -11.35 10.65
N PHE A 144 5.77 -11.87 11.01
CA PHE A 144 5.49 -12.43 12.34
C PHE A 144 6.13 -13.80 12.54
N LYS A 145 6.58 -14.48 11.49
CA LYS A 145 7.27 -15.76 11.62
C LYS A 145 8.73 -15.53 12.01
N GLU A 146 9.40 -14.63 11.31
CA GLU A 146 10.82 -14.31 11.56
C GLU A 146 11.00 -13.16 12.55
N GLU A 147 9.91 -12.50 12.95
CA GLU A 147 9.92 -11.26 13.74
C GLU A 147 10.82 -10.19 13.10
N LYS A 148 10.64 -9.97 11.79
CA LYS A 148 11.43 -9.02 11.02
C LYS A 148 10.56 -7.96 10.36
N LEU A 149 11.14 -6.78 10.19
CA LEU A 149 10.55 -5.77 9.33
C LEU A 149 11.22 -5.82 7.98
N ARG A 150 10.41 -5.92 6.93
CA ARG A 150 10.89 -5.96 5.56
C ARG A 150 10.32 -4.80 4.76
N ILE A 151 11.08 -4.26 3.82
CA ILE A 151 10.63 -3.19 2.93
C ILE A 151 10.76 -3.56 1.45
N ILE A 152 9.77 -3.14 0.66
CA ILE A 152 9.81 -3.13 -0.81
C ILE A 152 9.55 -1.70 -1.29
N PHE A 153 10.32 -1.29 -2.29
CA PHE A 153 10.24 0.04 -2.91
C PHE A 153 10.68 -0.05 -4.38
N LYS A 154 10.25 0.94 -5.16
CA LYS A 154 10.35 0.93 -6.62
C LYS A 154 11.80 0.80 -7.15
N ASP A 155 12.70 1.67 -6.73
CA ASP A 155 14.00 1.83 -7.36
C ASP A 155 15.13 1.14 -6.57
N ASP A 156 16.38 1.48 -6.89
CA ASP A 156 17.58 1.13 -6.10
C ASP A 156 17.63 1.87 -4.76
N PHE A 157 16.92 3.00 -4.66
CA PHE A 157 16.86 3.83 -3.47
C PHE A 157 15.43 3.92 -2.93
N CYS A 158 15.29 3.69 -1.63
CA CYS A 158 13.99 3.85 -0.96
C CYS A 158 13.67 5.33 -0.85
N ASN A 159 12.60 5.79 -1.50
CA ASN A 159 12.04 7.12 -1.25
C ASN A 159 11.01 7.03 -0.11
N PRO A 160 11.34 7.48 1.12
CA PRO A 160 10.46 7.30 2.26
C PRO A 160 9.20 8.19 2.21
N TYR A 161 9.18 9.20 1.35
CA TYR A 161 8.05 10.12 1.17
C TYR A 161 6.95 9.55 0.27
N LYS A 162 7.18 8.42 -0.41
CA LYS A 162 6.15 7.74 -1.19
C LYS A 162 5.05 7.17 -0.28
N PRO A 163 3.81 7.03 -0.81
CA PRO A 163 2.75 6.33 -0.09
C PRO A 163 3.24 4.94 0.36
N THR A 164 3.06 4.63 1.63
CA THR A 164 3.57 3.43 2.27
C THR A 164 2.41 2.64 2.85
N LEU A 165 2.31 1.36 2.47
CA LEU A 165 1.33 0.42 2.99
C LEU A 165 1.97 -0.51 4.02
N LEU A 166 1.21 -0.86 5.05
CA LEU A 166 1.66 -1.75 6.12
C LEU A 166 0.91 -3.09 6.02
N LEU A 167 1.68 -4.18 5.95
CA LEU A 167 1.14 -5.54 5.88
C LEU A 167 1.74 -6.38 7.00
N ALA A 168 0.93 -7.23 7.61
CA ALA A 168 1.39 -8.33 8.44
C ALA A 168 1.53 -9.57 7.56
N ASN A 169 2.61 -10.33 7.73
CA ASN A 169 2.83 -11.61 7.05
C ASN A 169 3.17 -12.71 8.05
N TYR A 170 2.64 -13.91 7.82
CA TYR A 170 3.08 -15.14 8.47
C TYR A 170 2.95 -16.29 7.47
N GLU A 171 4.05 -16.93 7.05
CA GLU A 171 4.02 -18.10 6.15
C GLU A 171 3.10 -17.91 4.92
N GLU A 172 3.21 -16.76 4.23
CA GLU A 172 2.40 -16.39 3.04
C GLU A 172 0.95 -15.92 3.32
N TYR A 173 0.52 -15.90 4.58
CA TYR A 173 -0.75 -15.27 4.96
C TYR A 173 -0.53 -13.79 5.24
N PHE A 174 -1.26 -12.95 4.53
CA PHE A 174 -1.19 -11.50 4.69
C PHE A 174 -2.44 -10.95 5.35
N GLU A 175 -2.26 -9.94 6.19
CA GLU A 175 -3.34 -9.11 6.71
C GLU A 175 -2.94 -7.62 6.66
N PRO A 176 -3.88 -6.70 6.40
CA PRO A 176 -3.57 -5.29 6.42
C PRO A 176 -3.40 -4.77 7.86
N ILE A 177 -2.40 -3.93 8.07
CA ILE A 177 -2.21 -3.19 9.33
C ILE A 177 -2.77 -1.79 9.14
N ILE A 178 -3.73 -1.41 9.99
CA ILE A 178 -4.47 -0.16 9.89
C ILE A 178 -4.23 0.65 11.17
N TYR A 179 -4.10 1.96 11.01
CA TYR A 179 -4.05 2.88 12.14
C TYR A 179 -5.47 3.16 12.63
N GLU A 180 -5.70 2.95 13.92
CA GLU A 180 -7.00 3.06 14.56
C GLU A 180 -7.61 4.44 14.40
N VAL A 181 -6.80 5.49 14.63
CA VAL A 181 -7.26 6.86 14.50
C VAL A 181 -7.60 7.14 13.04
N ASP A 182 -8.86 7.46 12.79
CA ASP A 182 -9.46 7.74 11.49
C ASP A 182 -9.36 6.59 10.47
N SER A 183 -9.04 5.36 10.93
CA SER A 183 -8.86 4.20 10.05
C SER A 183 -7.89 4.48 8.91
N LYS A 184 -6.79 5.20 9.19
CA LYS A 184 -5.78 5.56 8.19
C LYS A 184 -5.05 4.31 7.70
N LYS A 185 -4.96 4.15 6.37
CA LYS A 185 -4.44 2.95 5.68
C LYS A 185 -3.14 3.19 4.88
N ILE A 186 -2.89 4.44 4.53
CA ILE A 186 -1.78 4.86 3.67
C ILE A 186 -0.94 5.88 4.42
N PHE A 187 0.37 5.68 4.46
CA PHE A 187 1.29 6.46 5.28
C PHE A 187 2.45 7.03 4.46
N SER A 188 3.29 7.84 5.07
CA SER A 188 4.53 8.33 4.46
C SER A 188 5.53 8.73 5.55
N TYR A 189 6.74 9.13 5.19
CA TYR A 189 7.72 9.69 6.13
C TYR A 189 7.19 10.87 6.97
N ASN A 190 6.11 11.55 6.54
CA ASN A 190 5.48 12.61 7.35
C ASN A 190 4.82 12.06 8.62
N ASP A 191 4.48 10.77 8.65
CA ASP A 191 3.95 10.10 9.83
C ASP A 191 5.07 9.74 10.80
N GLN A 192 4.97 10.20 12.05
CA GLN A 192 6.05 10.03 13.05
C GLN A 192 6.44 8.57 13.29
N PHE A 193 5.48 7.64 13.25
CA PHE A 193 5.77 6.22 13.45
C PHE A 193 6.51 5.61 12.25
N ILE A 194 6.25 6.08 11.02
CA ILE A 194 7.00 5.65 9.82
C ILE A 194 8.46 6.05 9.96
N LYS A 195 8.75 7.26 10.49
CA LYS A 195 10.13 7.67 10.78
C LYS A 195 10.83 6.71 11.73
N LYS A 196 10.13 6.23 12.77
CA LYS A 196 10.67 5.23 13.71
C LYS A 196 10.93 3.89 13.02
N LEU A 197 10.04 3.44 12.14
CA LEU A 197 10.24 2.21 11.37
C LEU A 197 11.48 2.30 10.48
N TYR A 198 11.71 3.43 9.82
CA TYR A 198 12.93 3.66 9.02
C TYR A 198 14.22 3.80 9.83
N GLN A 199 14.12 4.03 11.14
CA GLN A 199 15.26 4.06 12.08
C GLN A 199 15.51 2.70 12.74
N SER A 200 14.67 1.70 12.49
CA SER A 200 14.81 0.34 12.98
C SER A 200 15.55 -0.55 11.99
N ASP A 201 15.85 -1.79 12.39
CA ASP A 201 16.49 -2.82 11.55
C ASP A 201 15.52 -3.29 10.44
N LEU A 202 15.41 -2.48 9.39
CA LEU A 202 14.56 -2.73 8.23
C LEU A 202 15.36 -3.50 7.17
N GLU A 203 14.91 -4.69 6.80
CA GLU A 203 15.56 -5.52 5.79
C GLU A 203 14.90 -5.30 4.42
N SER A 204 15.67 -5.17 3.35
CA SER A 204 15.07 -5.16 2.01
C SER A 204 14.54 -6.55 1.65
N TYR A 205 13.29 -6.65 1.20
CA TYR A 205 12.69 -7.94 0.83
C TYR A 205 13.28 -8.45 -0.49
N GLY A 206 14.03 -9.54 -0.46
CA GLY A 206 14.58 -10.18 -1.67
C GLY A 206 15.69 -9.41 -2.40
N LYS A 207 16.03 -8.21 -1.93
CA LYS A 207 17.15 -7.39 -2.39
C LYS A 207 18.27 -7.39 -1.34
N THR A 208 19.54 -7.31 -1.77
CA THR A 208 20.70 -7.07 -0.88
C THR A 208 21.17 -5.63 -1.08
N TYR A 209 20.69 -4.69 -0.27
CA TYR A 209 21.18 -3.30 -0.27
C TYR A 209 21.59 -2.84 1.13
N ILE A 210 22.45 -1.82 1.17
CA ILE A 210 22.75 -1.06 2.40
C ILE A 210 21.65 0.00 2.57
N LEU A 211 20.50 -0.44 3.09
CA LEU A 211 19.30 0.39 3.22
C LEU A 211 19.51 1.63 4.11
N GLU A 212 20.32 1.48 5.17
CA GLU A 212 20.55 2.55 6.16
C GLU A 212 21.26 3.78 5.58
N GLU A 213 22.28 3.59 4.74
CA GLU A 213 23.03 4.70 4.15
C GLU A 213 22.14 5.49 3.17
N ASN A 214 21.30 4.77 2.42
CA ASN A 214 20.40 5.36 1.43
C ASN A 214 19.30 6.23 2.06
N ILE A 215 18.66 5.74 3.12
CA ILE A 215 17.61 6.51 3.82
C ILE A 215 18.21 7.77 4.46
N LYS A 216 19.35 7.65 5.14
CA LYS A 216 20.04 8.79 5.77
C LYS A 216 20.43 9.85 4.73
N ASN A 217 20.96 9.44 3.59
CA ASN A 217 21.36 10.36 2.51
C ASN A 217 20.17 11.11 1.92
N ILE A 218 19.03 10.44 1.69
CA ILE A 218 17.82 11.09 1.16
C ILE A 218 17.27 12.08 2.18
N ILE A 219 17.13 11.69 3.44
CA ILE A 219 16.64 12.56 4.51
C ILE A 219 17.52 13.82 4.63
N ASN A 220 18.84 13.68 4.56
CA ASN A 220 19.77 14.80 4.66
C ASN A 220 19.69 15.73 3.44
N THR A 221 19.45 15.18 2.25
CA THR A 221 19.26 15.96 1.01
C THR A 221 18.01 16.83 1.08
N PHE A 222 16.91 16.32 1.66
CA PHE A 222 15.66 17.07 1.81
C PHE A 222 15.64 18.02 3.03
N ASN A 223 16.59 17.88 3.97
CA ASN A 223 16.72 18.74 5.16
C ASN A 223 17.83 19.81 5.05
N GLY A 224 18.54 19.91 3.92
CA GLY A 224 19.46 21.01 3.65
C GLY A 224 18.75 22.38 3.56
N PRO A 225 19.48 23.51 3.66
CA PRO A 225 18.87 24.83 3.48
C PRO A 225 18.21 24.87 2.10
N ILE A 226 16.90 25.13 2.11
CA ILE A 226 16.06 25.18 0.91
C ILE A 226 16.52 26.36 0.06
N GLU A 227 17.45 26.14 -0.85
CA GLU A 227 17.52 26.97 -2.05
C GLU A 227 16.32 26.60 -2.91
N GLN A 228 15.46 27.58 -3.12
CA GLN A 228 14.25 27.45 -3.93
C GLN A 228 14.64 27.18 -5.39
N SER A 229 14.90 25.92 -5.73
CA SER A 229 14.84 25.46 -7.12
C SER A 229 13.43 24.92 -7.37
N ASN A 230 12.61 25.76 -7.98
CA ASN A 230 11.41 25.32 -8.68
C ASN A 230 11.84 24.31 -9.75
N GLU A 231 11.42 23.04 -9.67
CA GLU A 231 11.04 22.26 -10.86
C GLU A 231 10.30 20.95 -10.53
N THR A 232 9.09 20.89 -11.09
CA THR A 232 8.31 19.70 -11.50
C THR A 232 7.79 18.73 -10.44
N PHE A 233 6.64 19.11 -9.87
CA PHE A 233 5.71 18.20 -9.23
C PHE A 233 4.98 17.31 -10.24
N ILE A 234 4.77 16.07 -9.83
CA ILE A 234 3.86 15.07 -10.40
C ILE A 234 2.54 15.74 -10.81
N LYS A 235 2.15 15.61 -12.08
CA LYS A 235 0.80 15.96 -12.52
C LYS A 235 -0.19 14.97 -11.90
N GLU A 236 -0.99 15.45 -10.94
CA GLU A 236 -2.24 14.77 -10.59
C GLU A 236 -3.08 14.59 -11.88
N PRO A 237 -3.85 13.50 -12.03
CA PRO A 237 -4.77 13.36 -13.15
C PRO A 237 -5.71 14.56 -13.16
N GLU A 238 -5.67 15.37 -14.22
CA GLU A 238 -6.53 16.53 -14.38
C GLU A 238 -8.00 16.07 -14.28
N THR A 239 -8.65 16.35 -13.16
CA THR A 239 -10.10 16.24 -13.07
C THR A 239 -10.71 17.28 -14.02
N LYS A 240 -11.10 16.84 -15.21
CA LYS A 240 -11.87 17.68 -16.14
C LYS A 240 -13.27 17.89 -15.60
N TYR A 241 -13.49 19.04 -14.95
CA TYR A 241 -14.82 19.49 -14.58
C TYR A 241 -15.55 20.03 -15.81
N THR A 242 -16.84 19.70 -15.95
CA THR A 242 -17.72 20.34 -16.93
C THR A 242 -18.22 21.69 -16.42
N GLU A 243 -18.59 22.61 -17.32
CA GLU A 243 -19.17 23.91 -16.95
C GLU A 243 -20.38 23.77 -16.01
N SER A 244 -21.23 22.77 -16.27
CA SER A 244 -22.42 22.51 -15.44
C SER A 244 -22.08 22.00 -14.03
N GLN A 245 -20.94 21.32 -13.85
CA GLN A 245 -20.44 20.90 -12.53
C GLN A 245 -19.90 22.11 -11.76
N LEU A 246 -19.09 22.95 -12.41
CA LEU A 246 -18.48 24.13 -11.78
C LEU A 246 -19.53 25.19 -11.42
N LEU A 247 -20.57 25.36 -12.24
CA LEU A 247 -21.68 26.27 -11.93
C LEU A 247 -22.52 25.83 -10.72
N LYS A 248 -22.44 24.56 -10.29
CA LYS A 248 -23.11 24.06 -9.09
C LYS A 248 -22.28 24.22 -7.81
N MET A 249 -20.97 24.36 -7.91
CA MET A 249 -20.05 24.48 -6.78
C MET A 249 -20.15 25.82 -6.04
N THR A 250 -19.77 25.90 -4.77
CA THR A 250 -19.69 27.21 -4.09
C THR A 250 -18.46 27.99 -4.57
N LYS A 251 -18.43 29.32 -4.37
CA LYS A 251 -17.25 30.13 -4.71
C LYS A 251 -15.98 29.65 -3.98
N LYS A 252 -16.13 29.16 -2.75
CA LYS A 252 -15.04 28.62 -1.94
C LYS A 252 -14.48 27.32 -2.54
N ASP A 253 -15.34 26.46 -3.07
CA ASP A 253 -14.89 25.25 -3.77
C ASP A 253 -14.14 25.58 -5.07
N LEU A 254 -14.56 26.64 -5.78
CA LEU A 254 -13.87 27.11 -6.98
C LEU A 254 -12.51 27.74 -6.65
N GLU A 255 -12.38 28.42 -5.51
CA GLU A 255 -11.10 28.96 -5.01
C GLU A 255 -10.07 27.84 -4.80
N VAL A 256 -10.49 26.73 -4.19
CA VAL A 256 -9.64 25.54 -3.99
C VAL A 256 -9.16 24.96 -5.34
N ILE A 257 -10.00 24.97 -6.38
CA ILE A 257 -9.62 24.49 -7.71
C ILE A 257 -8.63 25.45 -8.38
N LEU A 258 -8.81 26.76 -8.24
CA LEU A 258 -7.88 27.76 -8.77
C LEU A 258 -6.52 27.70 -8.07
N ASP A 259 -6.49 27.51 -6.75
CA ASP A 259 -5.26 27.34 -5.98
C ASP A 259 -4.48 26.11 -6.46
N LYS A 260 -5.16 24.99 -6.72
CA LYS A 260 -4.54 23.80 -7.32
C LYS A 260 -3.95 24.05 -8.71
N LYS A 261 -4.53 24.99 -9.48
CA LYS A 261 -4.02 25.43 -10.79
C LYS A 261 -2.97 26.54 -10.70
N ASN A 262 -2.53 26.94 -9.49
CA ASN A 262 -1.64 28.08 -9.25
C ASN A 262 -2.18 29.43 -9.78
N ILE A 263 -3.51 29.59 -9.87
CA ILE A 263 -4.16 30.81 -10.32
C ILE A 263 -4.56 31.65 -9.10
N LYS A 264 -3.78 32.68 -8.76
CA LYS A 264 -4.05 33.58 -7.61
C LYS A 264 -4.93 34.75 -8.02
N ILE A 265 -6.23 34.71 -7.70
CA ILE A 265 -7.18 35.79 -8.00
C ILE A 265 -8.12 36.02 -6.80
N ASN A 266 -8.51 37.27 -6.58
CA ASN A 266 -9.52 37.61 -5.58
C ASN A 266 -10.94 37.28 -6.10
N ILE A 267 -11.43 36.08 -5.76
CA ILE A 267 -12.73 35.56 -6.19
C ILE A 267 -13.94 36.35 -5.66
N ASN A 268 -13.77 37.16 -4.62
CA ASN A 268 -14.87 37.91 -4.00
C ASN A 268 -15.42 39.01 -4.92
N LYS A 269 -14.62 39.49 -5.88
CA LYS A 269 -15.00 40.56 -6.81
C LYS A 269 -15.45 40.07 -8.20
N MET A 270 -15.37 38.78 -8.47
CA MET A 270 -15.69 38.22 -9.79
C MET A 270 -17.09 37.59 -9.85
N LEU A 271 -17.73 37.61 -11.03
CA LEU A 271 -18.92 36.81 -11.26
C LEU A 271 -18.53 35.34 -11.34
N LYS A 272 -19.43 34.46 -10.87
CA LYS A 272 -19.17 33.02 -10.86
C LYS A 272 -18.87 32.47 -12.25
N LYS A 273 -19.54 32.98 -13.28
CA LYS A 273 -19.32 32.58 -14.69
C LYS A 273 -17.89 32.86 -15.14
N ASP A 274 -17.30 33.98 -14.72
CA ASP A 274 -15.93 34.35 -15.07
C ASP A 274 -14.91 33.45 -14.38
N ILE A 275 -15.18 33.09 -13.11
CA ILE A 275 -14.36 32.11 -12.35
C ILE A 275 -14.41 30.73 -13.02
N VAL A 276 -15.60 30.28 -13.47
CA VAL A 276 -15.76 29.01 -14.18
C VAL A 276 -14.99 29.02 -15.51
N ASN A 277 -15.05 30.12 -16.27
CA ASN A 277 -14.29 30.27 -17.52
C ASN A 277 -12.77 30.18 -17.31
N LEU A 278 -12.25 30.67 -16.18
CA LEU A 278 -10.82 30.58 -15.82
C LEU A 278 -10.39 29.18 -15.39
N ILE A 279 -11.33 28.32 -14.99
CA ILE A 279 -11.04 26.94 -14.61
C ILE A 279 -11.06 26.03 -15.84
N ILE A 280 -11.93 26.32 -16.81
CA ILE A 280 -12.09 25.53 -18.04
C ILE A 280 -11.02 25.85 -19.09
N ASN A 281 -10.63 27.13 -19.21
CA ASN A 281 -9.57 27.59 -20.13
C ASN A 281 -8.23 27.71 -19.42
#